data_AF-A0A5C6EAE5-F1
#
_entry.id   AF-A0A5C6EAE5-F1
#
_cell.length_a   1.000
_cell.length_b   1.000
_cell.length_c   1.000
_cell.angle_alpha   90.00
_cell.angle_beta   90.00
_cell.angle_gamma   90.00
#
_symmetry.space_group_name_H-M   'P 1'
#
loop_
_entity.id
_entity.type
_entity.pdbx_description
1 polymer ?
#
loop_
_entity_poly.entity_id
_entity_poly.type
_entity_poly.pdbx_seq_one_letter_code
_entity_poly.pdbx_strand_id
1 'polypeptide(L)'
;MRYSIYFFAMNASQVAEQFSNPSTLLDQMADRLREANEFTEDEVKDSLKFASQICACRLPDDCGTDYFNALCWLCEVASEKVEIPGFTLLRSHGHIDDIGIWHWFQSQSPPFAVPTCSDRPPEVGYLANSDIESIVLPALEEADECTDEEAESARTNFHEVVESVHEDGLDLLAVMLCS
;
A
#
# COMPACT_ATOMS: atom_id res chain seq x y z
N MET A 1 4.85 19.22 4.39
CA MET A 1 5.05 17.77 4.32
C MET A 1 4.02 17.27 3.34
N ARG A 2 4.46 16.58 2.28
CA ARG A 2 3.57 16.00 1.27
C ARG A 2 3.37 14.53 1.62
N TYR A 3 2.23 13.98 1.25
CA TYR A 3 1.94 12.57 1.49
C TYR A 3 1.58 11.91 0.17
N SER A 4 1.95 10.64 0.04
CA SER A 4 1.59 9.81 -1.11
C SER A 4 1.11 8.47 -0.59
N ILE A 5 0.00 7.97 -1.15
CA ILE A 5 -0.47 6.62 -0.88
C ILE A 5 -0.27 5.78 -2.14
N TYR A 6 0.42 4.66 -1.98
CA TYR A 6 0.62 3.68 -3.03
C TYR A 6 -0.33 2.51 -2.79
N PHE A 7 -1.09 2.13 -3.82
CA PHE A 7 -2.04 1.03 -3.76
C PHE A 7 -1.53 -0.17 -4.55
N PHE A 8 -1.79 -1.36 -4.03
CA PHE A 8 -1.40 -2.62 -4.64
C PHE A 8 -2.56 -3.61 -4.58
N ALA A 9 -3.04 -4.04 -5.74
CA ALA A 9 -4.05 -5.08 -5.89
C ALA A 9 -3.37 -6.45 -5.95
N MET A 10 -3.81 -7.39 -5.11
CA MET A 10 -3.11 -8.66 -4.95
C MET A 10 -4.00 -9.79 -4.47
N ASN A 11 -3.61 -11.03 -4.77
CA ASN A 11 -4.05 -12.17 -3.97
C ASN A 11 -3.15 -12.23 -2.72
N ALA A 12 -3.63 -11.76 -1.57
CA ALA A 12 -2.76 -11.57 -0.40
C ALA A 12 -2.19 -12.90 0.15
N SER A 13 -2.93 -14.01 0.00
CA SER A 13 -2.46 -15.34 0.38
C SER A 13 -1.28 -15.80 -0.49
N GLN A 14 -1.36 -15.56 -1.80
CA GLN A 14 -0.27 -15.87 -2.74
C GLN A 14 0.95 -14.98 -2.48
N VAL A 15 0.76 -13.70 -2.17
CA VAL A 15 1.85 -12.79 -1.78
C VAL A 15 2.52 -13.26 -0.49
N ALA A 16 1.74 -13.67 0.53
CA ALA A 16 2.29 -14.23 1.77
C ALA A 16 3.13 -15.49 1.52
N GLU A 17 2.69 -16.37 0.62
CA GLU A 17 3.47 -17.56 0.23
C GLU A 17 4.79 -17.17 -0.44
N GLN A 18 4.78 -16.18 -1.34
CA GLN A 18 6.00 -15.66 -1.97
C GLN A 18 6.96 -15.05 -0.94
N PHE A 19 6.44 -14.30 0.04
CA PHE A 19 7.25 -13.71 1.11
C PHE A 19 7.91 -14.80 1.97
N SER A 20 7.25 -15.95 2.16
CA SER A 20 7.84 -17.08 2.89
C SER A 20 9.00 -17.77 2.16
N ASN A 21 9.10 -17.59 0.83
CA ASN A 21 10.17 -18.14 -0.02
C ASN A 21 10.77 -17.04 -0.93
N PRO A 22 11.46 -16.04 -0.34
CA PRO A 22 11.65 -14.75 -0.99
C PRO A 22 12.81 -14.69 -2.00
N SER A 23 13.55 -15.77 -2.26
CA SER A 23 14.78 -15.69 -3.07
C SER A 23 14.50 -15.13 -4.48
N THR A 24 13.49 -15.68 -5.16
CA THR A 24 13.11 -15.21 -6.50
C THR A 24 12.53 -13.79 -6.46
N LEU A 25 11.80 -13.47 -5.39
CA LEU A 25 11.18 -12.16 -5.20
C LEU A 25 12.22 -11.06 -5.00
N LEU A 26 13.24 -11.33 -4.18
CA LEU A 26 14.35 -10.41 -3.93
C LEU A 26 15.22 -10.20 -5.18
N ASP A 27 15.42 -11.25 -5.99
CA ASP A 27 16.12 -11.12 -7.27
C ASP A 27 15.34 -10.22 -8.24
N GLN A 28 14.02 -10.43 -8.38
CA GLN A 28 13.13 -9.58 -9.19
C GLN A 28 13.12 -8.13 -8.71
N MET A 29 13.06 -7.92 -7.39
CA MET A 29 13.14 -6.59 -6.79
C MET A 29 14.48 -5.91 -7.10
N ALA A 30 15.59 -6.63 -7.02
CA ALA A 30 16.92 -6.11 -7.34
C ALA A 30 17.01 -5.66 -8.80
N ASP A 31 16.49 -6.47 -9.72
CA ASP A 31 16.46 -6.15 -11.14
C ASP A 31 15.58 -4.92 -11.40
N ARG A 32 14.42 -4.83 -10.75
CA ARG A 32 13.52 -3.68 -10.85
C ARG A 32 14.16 -2.38 -10.36
N LEU A 33 14.86 -2.42 -9.24
CA LEU A 33 15.59 -1.27 -8.70
C LEU A 33 16.72 -0.81 -9.64
N ARG A 34 17.42 -1.74 -10.27
CA ARG A 34 18.45 -1.41 -11.27
C ARG A 34 17.86 -0.82 -12.54
N GLU A 35 16.72 -1.34 -13.00
CA GLU A 35 15.99 -0.82 -14.16
C GLU A 35 15.49 0.62 -13.94
N ALA A 36 15.11 0.98 -12.72
CA ALA A 36 14.73 2.34 -12.38
C ALA A 36 15.88 3.34 -12.61
N ASN A 37 17.13 2.89 -12.60
CA ASN A 37 18.34 3.68 -12.87
C ASN A 37 18.47 4.95 -12.00
N GLU A 38 17.86 4.92 -10.81
CA GLU A 38 17.86 5.98 -9.80
C GLU A 38 18.67 5.58 -8.55
N PHE A 39 19.06 4.31 -8.44
CA PHE A 39 19.70 3.74 -7.26
C PHE A 39 21.13 3.29 -7.55
N THR A 40 22.02 3.58 -6.61
CA THR A 40 23.37 3.00 -6.54
C THR A 40 23.31 1.55 -6.10
N GLU A 41 24.33 0.75 -6.41
CA GLU A 41 24.40 -0.66 -5.97
C GLU A 41 24.37 -0.83 -4.45
N ASP A 42 24.81 0.17 -3.68
CA ASP A 42 24.73 0.11 -2.22
C ASP A 42 23.29 0.39 -1.73
N GLU A 43 22.56 1.32 -2.35
CA GLU A 43 21.13 1.54 -2.08
C GLU A 43 20.27 0.34 -2.47
N VAL A 44 20.62 -0.36 -3.55
CA VAL A 44 19.97 -1.65 -3.92
C VAL A 44 20.19 -2.67 -2.82
N LYS A 45 21.42 -2.86 -2.33
CA LYS A 45 21.72 -3.81 -1.25
C LYS A 45 20.99 -3.46 0.04
N ASP A 46 20.92 -2.19 0.40
CA ASP A 46 20.21 -1.74 1.60
C ASP A 46 18.70 -2.01 1.47
N SER A 47 18.10 -1.70 0.32
CA SER A 47 16.70 -2.02 0.02
C SER A 47 16.41 -3.52 0.13
N LEU A 48 17.27 -4.37 -0.43
CA LEU A 48 17.16 -5.83 -0.34
C LEU A 48 17.32 -6.34 1.10
N LYS A 49 18.16 -5.69 1.91
CA LYS A 49 18.30 -6.03 3.32
C LYS A 49 17.00 -5.76 4.08
N PHE A 50 16.36 -4.60 3.89
CA PHE A 50 15.06 -4.31 4.51
C PHE A 50 13.97 -5.28 4.03
N ALA A 51 13.89 -5.52 2.73
CA ALA A 51 12.98 -6.49 2.13
C ALA A 51 13.16 -7.90 2.71
N SER A 52 14.40 -8.35 2.87
CA SER A 52 14.70 -9.65 3.48
C SER A 52 14.19 -9.78 4.92
N GLN A 53 14.17 -8.68 5.68
CA GLN A 53 13.67 -8.66 7.06
C GLN A 53 12.14 -8.69 7.12
N ILE A 54 11.47 -8.02 6.19
CA ILE A 54 10.02 -8.11 5.99
C ILE A 54 9.65 -9.57 5.73
N CYS A 55 10.25 -10.19 4.70
CA CYS A 55 9.98 -11.58 4.33
C CYS A 55 10.29 -12.58 5.45
N ALA A 56 11.31 -12.31 6.28
CA ALA A 56 11.66 -13.16 7.42
C ALA A 56 10.81 -12.93 8.68
N CYS A 57 9.85 -12.00 8.64
CA CYS A 57 9.08 -11.54 9.80
C CYS A 57 9.98 -11.07 10.98
N ARG A 58 11.07 -10.37 10.66
CA ARG A 58 12.07 -9.87 11.64
C ARG A 58 12.11 -8.34 11.66
N LEU A 59 10.93 -7.73 11.72
CA LEU A 59 10.78 -6.28 11.76
C LEU A 59 11.06 -5.76 13.18
N PRO A 60 11.72 -4.60 13.33
CA PRO A 60 11.77 -3.90 14.59
C PRO A 60 10.38 -3.36 14.99
N ASP A 61 10.18 -3.10 16.28
CA ASP A 61 8.91 -2.54 16.79
C ASP A 61 8.60 -1.15 16.19
N ASP A 62 9.64 -0.41 15.81
CA ASP A 62 9.57 0.91 15.18
C ASP A 62 10.46 0.93 13.93
N CYS A 63 9.81 0.93 12.76
CA CYS A 63 10.43 0.90 11.46
C CYS A 63 10.61 2.32 10.91
N GLY A 64 11.79 2.61 10.37
CA GLY A 64 12.01 3.82 9.56
C GLY A 64 11.40 3.69 8.16
N THR A 65 11.34 4.82 7.44
CA THR A 65 10.76 4.93 6.08
C THR A 65 11.35 3.91 5.09
N ASP A 66 12.61 3.52 5.24
CA ASP A 66 13.27 2.56 4.35
C ASP A 66 12.58 1.18 4.33
N TYR A 67 11.96 0.74 5.43
CA TYR A 67 11.18 -0.49 5.44
C TYR A 67 9.89 -0.36 4.64
N PHE A 68 9.24 0.80 4.68
CA PHE A 68 8.01 1.06 3.91
C PHE A 68 8.33 1.18 2.42
N ASN A 69 9.44 1.84 2.07
CA ASN A 69 9.96 1.86 0.70
C ASN A 69 10.26 0.45 0.19
N ALA A 70 10.93 -0.37 1.01
CA ALA A 70 11.21 -1.76 0.65
C ALA A 70 9.93 -2.60 0.49
N LEU A 71 8.90 -2.36 1.32
CA LEU A 71 7.59 -2.98 1.13
C LEU A 71 6.96 -2.58 -0.21
N CYS A 72 6.96 -1.30 -0.57
CA CYS A 72 6.46 -0.85 -1.88
C CYS A 72 7.15 -1.58 -3.02
N TRP A 73 8.48 -1.70 -2.98
CA TRP A 73 9.24 -2.42 -4.01
C TRP A 73 8.94 -3.92 -4.05
N LEU A 74 8.78 -4.57 -2.88
CA LEU A 74 8.34 -5.97 -2.81
C LEU A 74 6.95 -6.15 -3.43
N CYS A 75 6.02 -5.23 -3.14
CA CYS A 75 4.68 -5.28 -3.71
C CYS A 75 4.68 -4.99 -5.22
N GLU A 76 5.51 -4.06 -5.72
CA GLU A 76 5.63 -3.82 -7.17
C GLU A 76 6.05 -5.06 -7.97
N VAL A 77 6.78 -6.00 -7.35
CA VAL A 77 7.15 -7.26 -8.01
C VAL A 77 6.18 -8.41 -7.71
N ALA A 78 5.54 -8.41 -6.54
CA ALA A 78 4.62 -9.47 -6.11
C ALA A 78 3.17 -9.28 -6.59
N SER A 79 2.80 -8.06 -6.98
CA SER A 79 1.42 -7.62 -7.17
C SER A 79 1.28 -6.51 -8.20
N GLU A 80 0.04 -6.10 -8.48
CA GLU A 80 -0.25 -5.02 -9.41
C GLU A 80 -0.35 -3.69 -8.67
N LYS A 81 0.46 -2.71 -9.09
CA LYS A 81 0.35 -1.34 -8.59
C LYS A 81 -0.86 -0.66 -9.22
N VAL A 82 -1.72 -0.11 -8.37
CA VAL A 82 -2.93 0.60 -8.80
C VAL A 82 -2.75 2.10 -8.60
N GLU A 83 -3.04 2.87 -9.65
CA GLU A 83 -2.98 4.32 -9.60
C GLU A 83 -4.34 4.91 -9.27
N ILE A 84 -4.41 5.66 -8.17
CA ILE A 84 -5.58 6.46 -7.80
C ILE A 84 -5.15 7.93 -7.77
N PRO A 85 -5.39 8.72 -8.83
CA PRO A 85 -4.80 10.04 -9.00
C PRO A 85 -4.99 11.00 -7.81
N GLY A 86 -6.13 10.90 -7.11
CA GLY A 86 -6.43 11.71 -5.92
C GLY A 86 -5.49 11.48 -4.72
N PHE A 87 -4.68 10.41 -4.73
CA PHE A 87 -3.86 10.00 -3.59
C PHE A 87 -2.34 10.03 -3.84
N THR A 88 -1.92 10.28 -5.09
CA THR A 88 -0.50 10.23 -5.48
C THR A 88 0.30 11.42 -4.94
N LEU A 89 -0.34 12.56 -4.66
CA LEU A 89 0.30 13.73 -4.07
C LEU A 89 -0.67 14.59 -3.23
N LEU A 90 -0.83 14.22 -1.97
CA LEU A 90 -1.72 14.89 -1.04
C LEU A 90 -1.04 16.12 -0.42
N ARG A 91 -1.75 17.25 -0.40
CA ARG A 91 -1.24 18.53 0.12
C ARG A 91 -1.11 18.55 1.64
N SER A 92 -1.93 17.77 2.35
CA SER A 92 -1.94 17.66 3.81
C SER A 92 -2.47 16.29 4.25
N HIS A 93 -2.16 15.89 5.48
CA HIS A 93 -2.69 14.66 6.08
C HIS A 93 -4.20 14.78 6.33
N GLY A 94 -4.68 15.98 6.71
CA GLY A 94 -6.12 16.24 6.89
C GLY A 94 -6.96 16.01 5.64
N HIS A 95 -6.37 16.09 4.44
CA HIS A 95 -7.09 15.74 3.21
C HIS A 95 -7.44 14.25 3.14
N ILE A 96 -6.67 13.37 3.78
CA ILE A 96 -7.00 11.93 3.90
C ILE A 96 -8.22 11.74 4.79
N ASP A 97 -8.30 12.50 5.88
CA ASP A 97 -9.45 12.50 6.78
C ASP A 97 -10.71 13.03 6.06
N ASP A 98 -10.56 14.05 5.22
CA ASP A 98 -11.65 14.63 4.41
C ASP A 98 -12.17 13.64 3.36
N ILE A 99 -11.30 12.82 2.76
CA ILE A 99 -11.70 11.74 1.84
C ILE A 99 -12.40 10.60 2.61
N GLY A 100 -12.00 10.38 3.87
CA GLY A 100 -12.73 9.53 4.80
C GLY A 100 -12.57 8.03 4.60
N ILE A 101 -11.67 7.56 3.74
CA ILE A 101 -11.56 6.12 3.41
C ILE A 101 -10.55 5.35 4.27
N TRP A 102 -9.61 6.06 4.94
CA TRP A 102 -8.45 5.41 5.57
C TRP A 102 -8.82 4.48 6.73
N HIS A 103 -9.90 4.78 7.44
CA HIS A 103 -10.37 3.97 8.56
C HIS A 103 -10.74 2.53 8.16
N TRP A 104 -11.19 2.31 6.92
CA TRP A 104 -11.47 0.95 6.43
C TRP A 104 -10.19 0.12 6.34
N PHE A 105 -9.09 0.72 5.85
CA PHE A 105 -7.80 0.08 5.73
C PHE A 105 -7.14 -0.27 7.08
N GLN A 106 -7.60 0.33 8.17
CA GLN A 106 -7.07 0.10 9.52
C GLN A 106 -7.80 -1.03 10.27
N SER A 107 -8.89 -1.56 9.68
CA SER A 107 -9.73 -2.58 10.33
C SER A 107 -9.10 -3.97 10.35
N GLN A 108 -8.16 -4.23 9.43
CA GLN A 108 -7.57 -5.52 9.21
C GLN A 108 -6.04 -5.45 9.09
N SER A 109 -5.41 -6.61 9.07
CA SER A 109 -3.99 -6.76 8.77
C SER A 109 -3.82 -7.76 7.64
N PRO A 110 -2.86 -7.53 6.73
CA PRO A 110 -2.57 -8.48 5.67
C PRO A 110 -2.02 -9.80 6.25
N PRO A 111 -2.10 -10.91 5.52
CA PRO A 111 -1.61 -12.22 5.95
C PRO A 111 -0.06 -12.36 5.91
N PHE A 112 0.67 -11.24 5.90
CA PHE A 112 2.13 -11.17 5.89
C PHE A 112 2.61 -9.99 6.75
N ALA A 113 3.88 -10.03 7.16
CA ALA A 113 4.46 -8.98 8.00
C ALA A 113 4.56 -7.65 7.25
N VAL A 114 4.21 -6.56 7.92
CA VAL A 114 4.31 -5.18 7.40
C VAL A 114 4.99 -4.28 8.43
N PRO A 115 5.79 -3.29 7.99
CA PRO A 115 6.44 -2.36 8.90
C PRO A 115 5.44 -1.49 9.66
N THR A 116 5.80 -1.18 10.91
CA THR A 116 5.02 -0.32 11.80
C THR A 116 5.87 0.88 12.22
N CYS A 117 5.26 2.06 12.29
CA CYS A 117 5.92 3.28 12.75
C CYS A 117 5.09 3.91 13.88
N SER A 118 5.76 4.35 14.94
CA SER A 118 5.15 5.03 16.08
C SER A 118 4.79 6.49 15.79
N ASP A 119 5.61 7.16 14.97
CA ASP A 119 5.44 8.55 14.55
C ASP A 119 4.79 8.60 13.18
N ARG A 120 3.47 8.36 13.16
CA ARG A 120 2.66 8.22 11.93
C ARG A 120 2.46 9.56 11.24
N PRO A 121 2.48 9.61 9.89
CA PRO A 121 2.90 8.57 8.94
C PRO A 121 4.44 8.45 8.80
N PRO A 122 5.00 7.33 8.28
CA PRO A 122 4.40 6.34 7.35
C PRO A 122 3.48 5.29 8.00
N GLU A 123 2.58 4.72 7.19
CA GLU A 123 1.61 3.69 7.62
C GLU A 123 1.31 2.66 6.51
N VAL A 124 0.86 1.48 6.90
CA VAL A 124 0.33 0.44 6.00
C VAL A 124 -1.12 0.15 6.37
N GLY A 125 -1.95 0.05 5.34
CA GLY A 125 -3.37 -0.26 5.44
C GLY A 125 -3.74 -1.44 4.53
N TYR A 126 -4.79 -2.18 4.88
CA TYR A 126 -5.20 -3.38 4.15
C TYR A 126 -6.72 -3.53 4.10
N LEU A 127 -7.24 -3.91 2.93
CA LEU A 127 -8.63 -4.28 2.69
C LEU A 127 -8.69 -5.66 2.05
N ALA A 128 -9.32 -6.61 2.73
CA ALA A 128 -9.64 -7.91 2.15
C ALA A 128 -10.81 -7.79 1.17
N ASN A 129 -10.80 -8.59 0.11
CA ASN A 129 -11.88 -8.64 -0.88
C ASN A 129 -13.27 -8.84 -0.24
N SER A 130 -13.35 -9.64 0.83
CA SER A 130 -14.61 -9.88 1.56
C SER A 130 -15.21 -8.61 2.18
N ASP A 131 -14.36 -7.70 2.64
CA ASP A 131 -14.81 -6.46 3.28
C ASP A 131 -15.02 -5.35 2.26
N ILE A 132 -14.34 -5.44 1.10
CA ILE A 132 -14.67 -4.58 -0.03
C ILE A 132 -16.14 -4.76 -0.41
N GLU A 133 -16.58 -6.00 -0.64
CA GLU A 133 -17.95 -6.34 -1.03
C GLU A 133 -18.97 -5.98 0.05
N SER A 134 -18.69 -6.37 1.30
CA SER A 134 -19.70 -6.36 2.36
C SER A 134 -19.76 -5.06 3.17
N ILE A 135 -18.72 -4.23 3.10
CA ILE A 135 -18.60 -3.01 3.93
C ILE A 135 -18.29 -1.79 3.07
N VAL A 136 -17.20 -1.83 2.28
CA VAL A 136 -16.66 -0.63 1.63
C VAL A 136 -17.56 -0.14 0.49
N LEU A 137 -17.92 -1.00 -0.46
CA LEU A 137 -18.77 -0.61 -1.59
C LEU A 137 -20.14 -0.08 -1.12
N PRO A 138 -20.87 -0.78 -0.23
CA PRO A 138 -22.13 -0.24 0.30
C PRO A 138 -21.95 1.10 1.02
N ALA A 139 -20.88 1.25 1.82
CA ALA A 139 -20.64 2.49 2.55
C ALA A 139 -20.29 3.66 1.62
N LEU A 140 -19.63 3.41 0.48
CA LEU A 140 -19.33 4.42 -0.53
C LEU A 140 -20.60 4.86 -1.28
N GLU A 141 -21.50 3.93 -1.59
CA GLU A 141 -22.79 4.23 -2.25
C GLU A 141 -23.73 5.05 -1.36
N GLU A 142 -23.68 4.84 -0.04
CA GLU A 142 -24.52 5.53 0.95
C GLU A 142 -23.88 6.82 1.51
N ALA A 143 -22.61 7.10 1.18
CA ALA A 143 -21.90 8.24 1.74
C ALA A 143 -22.46 9.59 1.26
N ASP A 144 -22.62 10.53 2.19
CA ASP A 144 -22.94 11.92 1.86
C ASP A 144 -21.83 12.52 0.97
N GLU A 145 -22.19 13.42 0.05
CA GLU A 145 -21.24 14.19 -0.77
C GLU A 145 -20.25 14.94 0.13
N CYS A 146 -18.95 14.84 -0.19
CA CYS A 146 -17.92 15.64 0.44
C CYS A 146 -18.14 17.13 0.12
N THR A 147 -17.90 18.00 1.11
CA THR A 147 -17.94 19.45 0.90
C THR A 147 -16.77 19.97 0.06
N ASP A 148 -15.71 19.16 -0.09
CA ASP A 148 -14.52 19.44 -0.87
C ASP A 148 -14.56 18.63 -2.19
N GLU A 149 -14.52 19.34 -3.33
CA GLU A 149 -14.56 18.74 -4.67
C GLU A 149 -13.32 17.88 -4.97
N GLU A 150 -12.13 18.23 -4.46
CA GLU A 150 -10.92 17.42 -4.61
C GLU A 150 -11.08 16.09 -3.84
N ALA A 151 -11.67 16.14 -2.63
CA ALA A 151 -11.94 14.95 -1.83
C ALA A 151 -13.03 14.06 -2.45
N GLU A 152 -14.11 14.65 -2.97
CA GLU A 152 -15.18 13.90 -3.67
C GLU A 152 -14.64 13.17 -4.91
N SER A 153 -13.81 13.87 -5.69
CA SER A 153 -13.14 13.30 -6.86
C SER A 153 -12.23 12.14 -6.47
N ALA A 154 -11.43 12.30 -5.41
CA ALA A 154 -10.58 11.22 -4.90
C ALA A 154 -11.40 10.01 -4.44
N ARG A 155 -12.53 10.24 -3.75
CA ARG A 155 -13.44 9.17 -3.30
C ARG A 155 -14.12 8.46 -4.46
N THR A 156 -14.53 9.18 -5.50
CA THR A 156 -15.09 8.60 -6.73
C THR A 156 -14.05 7.72 -7.43
N ASN A 157 -12.82 8.22 -7.63
CA ASN A 157 -11.74 7.43 -8.22
C ASN A 157 -11.42 6.19 -7.38
N PHE A 158 -11.48 6.31 -6.05
CA PHE A 158 -11.31 5.17 -5.15
C PHE A 158 -12.41 4.14 -5.33
N HIS A 159 -13.66 4.58 -5.46
CA HIS A 159 -14.81 3.69 -5.67
C HIS A 159 -14.64 2.86 -6.95
N GLU A 160 -14.35 3.50 -8.09
CA GLU A 160 -14.15 2.81 -9.38
C GLU A 160 -13.04 1.76 -9.31
N VAL A 161 -11.94 2.09 -8.63
CA VAL A 161 -10.80 1.19 -8.47
C VAL A 161 -11.16 0.00 -7.58
N VAL A 162 -11.82 0.24 -6.45
CA VAL A 162 -12.17 -0.81 -5.49
C VAL A 162 -13.23 -1.75 -6.07
N GLU A 163 -14.16 -1.23 -6.86
CA GLU A 163 -15.11 -2.05 -7.63
C GLU A 163 -14.37 -2.99 -8.59
N SER A 164 -13.43 -2.47 -9.40
CA SER A 164 -12.63 -3.31 -10.30
C SER A 164 -11.77 -4.35 -9.57
N VAL A 165 -11.14 -3.97 -8.45
CA VAL A 165 -10.33 -4.89 -7.61
C VAL A 165 -11.19 -6.02 -7.08
N HIS A 166 -12.42 -5.72 -6.66
CA HIS A 166 -13.38 -6.70 -6.20
C HIS A 166 -13.84 -7.65 -7.31
N GLU A 167 -14.16 -7.12 -8.50
CA GLU A 167 -14.55 -7.93 -9.67
C GLU A 167 -13.48 -8.96 -10.04
N ASP A 168 -12.20 -8.60 -9.88
CA ASP A 168 -11.06 -9.48 -10.11
C ASP A 168 -10.79 -10.44 -8.93
N GLY A 169 -11.51 -10.29 -7.81
CA GLY A 169 -11.38 -11.11 -6.62
C GLY A 169 -10.08 -10.87 -5.85
N LEU A 170 -9.55 -9.65 -5.90
CA LEU A 170 -8.28 -9.26 -5.31
C LEU A 170 -8.47 -8.48 -3.99
N ASP A 171 -7.45 -8.52 -3.14
CA ASP A 171 -7.31 -7.70 -1.95
C ASP A 171 -6.56 -6.39 -2.31
N LEU A 172 -6.69 -5.37 -1.46
CA LEU A 172 -6.04 -4.07 -1.67
C LEU A 172 -5.13 -3.71 -0.48
N LEU A 173 -3.83 -3.51 -0.75
CA LEU A 173 -2.87 -2.97 0.20
C LEU A 173 -2.62 -1.49 -0.11
N ALA A 174 -2.55 -0.65 0.92
CA ALA A 174 -2.18 0.76 0.80
C ALA A 174 -0.96 1.07 1.66
N VAL A 175 0.02 1.79 1.10
CA VAL A 175 1.22 2.24 1.82
C VAL A 175 1.30 3.76 1.75
N MET A 176 1.18 4.42 2.91
CA MET A 176 1.27 5.87 3.04
C MET A 176 2.70 6.28 3.40
N LEU A 177 3.29 7.16 2.58
CA LEU A 177 4.64 7.69 2.78
C LEU A 177 4.63 9.22 2.97
N CYS A 178 5.60 9.72 3.75
CA CYS A 178 5.90 11.13 3.91
C CYS A 178 6.99 11.57 2.91
N SER A 179 6.75 12.68 2.20
CA SER A 179 7.68 13.32 1.25
C SER A 179 7.93 14.80 1.54
#